data_AF-A0A538RZY9-F1
#
_entry.id   AF-A0A538RZY9-F1
#
_cell.length_a   1.000
_cell.length_b   1.000
_cell.length_c   1.000
_cell.angle_alpha   90.00
_cell.angle_beta   90.00
_cell.angle_gamma   90.00
#
_symmetry.space_group_name_H-M   'P 1'
#
loop_
_entity.id
_entity.type
_entity.pdbx_description
1 polymer ?
#
loop_
_entity_poly.entity_id
_entity_poly.type
_entity_poly.pdbx_seq_one_letter_code
_entity_poly.pdbx_strand_id
1 'polypeptide(L)'
;QTKTIAEAVKIYSIRHSGYPTTLTELVQPGADGSKPYMEATALIDPWGREYLYTNPGQHHSLTGDPDIYSMGPNPSDPNGIIGDWMP
;
A
#
# COMPACT_ATOMS: atom_id res chain seq x y z
N GLN A 1 -6.27 6.67 -3.82
CA GLN A 1 -6.16 5.64 -2.76
C GLN A 1 -4.79 4.98 -2.75
N THR A 2 -4.32 4.37 -3.84
CA THR A 2 -2.97 3.74 -3.92
C THR A 2 -1.86 4.69 -3.44
N LYS A 3 -1.84 5.93 -3.91
CA LYS A 3 -0.89 6.98 -3.46
C LYS A 3 -0.99 7.29 -1.96
N THR A 4 -2.20 7.35 -1.40
CA THR A 4 -2.42 7.56 0.04
C THR A 4 -1.88 6.41 0.88
N ILE A 5 -2.06 5.17 0.40
CA ILE A 5 -1.48 3.98 1.04
C ILE A 5 0.05 4.04 0.93
N ALA A 6 0.60 4.42 -0.22
CA ALA A 6 2.04 4.59 -0.41
C ALA A 6 2.65 5.62 0.56
N GLU A 7 1.97 6.76 0.77
CA GLU A 7 2.36 7.77 1.77
C GLU A 7 2.34 7.19 3.19
N ALA A 8 1.31 6.43 3.57
CA ALA A 8 1.24 5.78 4.87
C ALA A 8 2.36 4.73 5.06
N VAL A 9 2.65 3.93 4.03
CA VAL A 9 3.78 2.99 3.98
C VAL A 9 5.12 3.73 4.18
N LYS A 10 5.28 4.91 3.58
CA LYS A 10 6.49 5.73 3.75
C LYS A 10 6.61 6.28 5.17
N ILE A 11 5.51 6.76 5.76
CA ILE A 11 5.51 7.23 7.15
C ILE A 11 5.84 6.07 8.11
N TYR A 12 5.26 4.89 7.86
CA TYR A 12 5.57 3.68 8.63
C TYR A 12 7.07 3.39 8.58
N SER A 13 7.70 3.46 7.39
CA SER A 13 9.12 3.13 7.26
C SER A 13 10.06 4.10 7.96
N ILE A 14 9.70 5.39 7.97
CA ILE A 14 10.42 6.41 8.75
C ILE A 14 10.37 6.10 10.24
N ARG A 15 9.25 5.58 10.76
CA ARG A 15 9.07 5.28 12.19
C ARG A 15 9.68 3.94 12.63
N HIS A 16 9.67 2.93 11.76
CA HIS A 16 10.10 1.57 12.10
C HIS A 16 11.45 1.18 11.49
N SER A 17 12.13 2.11 10.82
CA SER A 17 13.40 1.87 10.09
C SER A 17 13.29 0.79 9.02
N GLY A 18 12.10 0.63 8.42
CA GLY A 18 11.82 -0.39 7.42
C GLY A 18 10.37 -0.38 6.97
N TYR A 19 10.13 -0.77 5.71
CA TYR A 19 8.78 -0.91 5.18
C TYR A 19 8.01 -2.04 5.88
N PRO A 20 6.66 -1.94 5.95
CA PRO A 20 5.85 -3.01 6.52
C PRO A 20 5.99 -4.29 5.68
N THR A 21 5.84 -5.44 6.32
CA THR A 21 5.80 -6.74 5.62
C THR A 21 4.47 -6.92 4.89
N THR A 22 3.38 -6.42 5.49
CA THR A 22 2.04 -6.42 4.89
C THR A 22 1.31 -5.11 5.15
N LEU A 23 0.37 -4.74 4.28
CA LEU A 23 -0.44 -3.52 4.47
C LEU A 23 -1.28 -3.55 5.76
N THR A 24 -1.58 -4.73 6.31
CA THR A 24 -2.37 -4.84 7.55
C THR A 24 -1.70 -4.19 8.75
N GLU A 25 -0.38 -4.04 8.74
CA GLU A 25 0.37 -3.34 9.79
C GLU A 25 0.01 -1.84 9.86
N LEU A 26 -0.47 -1.24 8.77
CA LEU A 26 -0.89 0.16 8.75
C LEU A 26 -2.19 0.42 9.52
N VAL A 27 -2.99 -0.64 9.74
CA VAL A 27 -4.30 -0.55 10.38
C VAL A 27 -4.29 -1.12 11.79
N GLN A 28 -3.13 -1.60 12.26
CA GLN A 28 -2.91 -1.96 13.65
C GLN A 28 -2.44 -0.74 14.46
N PRO A 29 -2.87 -0.62 15.72
CA PRO A 29 -2.28 0.35 16.63
C PRO A 29 -0.81 0.00 16.90
N GLY A 30 0.02 1.01 17.15
CA GLY A 30 1.40 0.81 17.55
C GLY A 30 1.51 0.19 18.94
N ALA A 31 2.61 -0.51 19.21
CA ALA A 31 2.88 -1.09 20.53
C ALA A 31 2.98 -0.04 21.65
N ASP A 32 3.27 1.21 21.28
CA ASP A 32 3.31 2.40 22.15
C ASP A 32 1.91 3.02 22.39
N GLY A 33 0.85 2.41 21.87
CA GLY A 33 -0.52 2.93 21.95
C GLY A 33 -0.82 4.02 20.92
N SER A 34 0.07 4.25 19.95
CA SER A 34 -0.21 5.15 18.83
C SER A 34 -1.37 4.63 17.97
N LYS A 35 -2.14 5.58 17.42
CA LYS A 35 -3.26 5.25 16.53
C LYS A 35 -2.74 4.62 15.23
N PRO A 36 -3.54 3.75 14.59
CA PRO A 36 -3.23 3.25 13.25
C PRO A 36 -2.99 4.38 12.24
N TYR A 37 -2.20 4.08 11.20
CA TYR A 37 -1.93 5.02 10.11
C TYR A 37 -3.14 5.17 9.19
N MET A 38 -3.97 4.13 9.08
CA MET A 38 -5.16 4.09 8.23
C MET A 38 -6.29 3.28 8.87
N GLU A 39 -7.51 3.49 8.40
CA GLU A 39 -8.65 2.63 8.71
C GLU A 39 -8.58 1.31 7.92
N ALA A 40 -9.07 0.21 8.50
CA ALA A 40 -9.07 -1.11 7.84
C ALA A 40 -9.76 -1.10 6.47
N THR A 41 -10.87 -0.36 6.34
CA THR A 41 -11.62 -0.24 5.08
C THR A 41 -10.84 0.49 4.00
N ALA A 42 -9.82 1.26 4.34
CA ALA A 42 -8.98 1.98 3.37
C ALA A 42 -8.03 1.05 2.61
N LEU A 43 -7.86 -0.20 3.07
CA LEU A 43 -7.09 -1.24 2.38
C LEU A 43 -7.93 -2.05 1.39
N ILE A 44 -9.24 -1.78 1.30
CA ILE A 44 -10.15 -2.41 0.35
C ILE A 44 -10.35 -1.50 -0.85
N ASP A 45 -10.15 -2.04 -2.04
CA ASP A 45 -10.37 -1.36 -3.31
C ASP A 45 -11.87 -1.22 -3.64
N PRO A 46 -12.25 -0.40 -4.63
CA PRO A 46 -13.65 -0.18 -5.00
C PRO A 46 -14.43 -1.44 -5.43
N TRP A 47 -13.75 -2.56 -5.63
CA TRP A 47 -14.31 -3.83 -6.08
C TRP A 47 -14.25 -4.89 -4.97
N GLY A 48 -14.00 -4.50 -3.72
CA GLY A 48 -14.08 -5.37 -2.55
C GLY A 48 -12.87 -6.27 -2.34
N ARG A 49 -11.72 -5.96 -2.93
CA ARG A 49 -10.46 -6.72 -2.77
C ARG A 49 -9.42 -5.90 -2.03
N GLU A 50 -8.50 -6.57 -1.36
CA GLU A 50 -7.36 -5.88 -0.76
C GLU A 50 -6.44 -5.29 -1.83
N TYR A 51 -5.88 -4.11 -1.56
CA TYR A 51 -4.77 -3.58 -2.33
C TYR A 51 -3.57 -4.54 -2.26
N LEU A 52 -2.90 -4.72 -3.39
CA LEU A 52 -1.69 -5.50 -3.50
C LEU A 52 -0.47 -4.63 -3.21
N TYR A 53 0.56 -5.28 -2.68
CA TYR A 53 1.77 -4.65 -2.18
C TYR A 53 2.97 -5.52 -2.53
N THR A 54 4.00 -4.91 -3.14
CA THR A 54 5.26 -5.59 -3.43
C THR A 54 6.45 -4.72 -3.03
N ASN A 55 7.36 -5.31 -2.26
CA ASN A 55 8.57 -4.65 -1.77
C ASN A 55 9.78 -5.60 -1.95
N PRO A 56 10.81 -5.21 -2.72
CA PRO A 56 10.94 -3.95 -3.44
C PRO A 56 9.94 -3.81 -4.59
N GLY A 57 9.51 -2.57 -4.88
CA GLY A 57 8.65 -2.25 -6.02
C GLY A 57 9.41 -2.36 -7.35
N GLN A 58 8.74 -2.89 -8.38
CA GLN A 58 9.30 -2.97 -9.72
C GLN A 58 9.23 -1.61 -10.43
N HIS A 59 8.17 -0.84 -10.19
CA HIS A 59 7.94 0.47 -10.81
C HIS A 59 8.73 1.59 -10.12
N HIS A 60 9.07 1.40 -8.84
CA HIS A 60 9.90 2.32 -8.07
C HIS A 60 11.35 1.87 -7.88
N SER A 61 11.88 1.05 -8.79
CA SER A 61 13.20 0.41 -8.70
C SER A 61 14.39 1.34 -8.42
N LEU A 62 14.33 2.61 -8.86
CA LEU A 62 15.39 3.60 -8.58
C LEU A 62 15.40 4.09 -7.12
N THR A 63 14.24 4.13 -6.48
CA THR A 63 14.08 4.60 -5.10
C THR A 63 14.08 3.46 -4.08
N GLY A 64 13.76 2.24 -4.54
CA GLY A 64 13.54 1.09 -3.67
C GLY A 64 12.21 1.15 -2.92
N ASP A 65 11.33 2.09 -3.28
CA ASP A 65 10.01 2.20 -2.67
C ASP A 65 9.12 1.03 -3.12
N PRO A 66 8.13 0.61 -2.30
CA PRO A 66 7.20 -0.43 -2.69
C PRO A 66 6.25 0.01 -3.81
N ASP A 67 5.65 -0.96 -4.48
CA ASP A 67 4.53 -0.72 -5.39
C ASP A 67 3.21 -1.05 -4.66
N ILE A 68 2.23 -0.17 -4.77
CA ILE A 68 0.86 -0.36 -4.24
C ILE A 68 -0.13 -0.31 -5.38
N TYR A 69 -0.94 -1.35 -5.56
CA TYR A 69 -1.83 -1.43 -6.72
C TYR A 69 -3.12 -2.22 -6.47
N SER A 70 -4.14 -1.93 -7.28
CA SER A 70 -5.34 -2.77 -7.42
C SER A 70 -5.34 -3.38 -8.81
N MET A 71 -5.91 -4.58 -8.91
CA MET A 71 -6.11 -5.27 -10.20
C MET A 71 -7.25 -4.65 -11.04
N GLY A 72 -7.83 -3.52 -10.61
CA GLY A 72 -8.88 -2.83 -11.34
C GLY A 72 -10.18 -3.64 -11.43
N PRO A 73 -11.20 -3.17 -12.18
CA PRO A 73 -12.50 -3.86 -12.26
C PRO A 73 -12.43 -5.32 -12.70
N ASN A 74 -11.48 -5.66 -13.56
CA ASN A 74 -11.29 -6.99 -14.10
C ASN A 74 -9.86 -7.49 -13.79
N PRO A 75 -9.68 -8.41 -12.83
CA PRO A 75 -8.36 -8.92 -12.48
C PRO A 75 -7.66 -9.73 -13.57
N SER A 76 -8.35 -10.11 -14.65
CA SER A 76 -7.73 -10.75 -15.81
C SER A 76 -7.27 -9.76 -16.88
N ASP A 77 -7.50 -8.46 -16.70
CA ASP A 77 -7.05 -7.40 -17.62
C ASP A 77 -5.80 -6.70 -17.07
N PRO A 78 -4.60 -6.98 -17.60
CA PRO A 78 -3.37 -6.35 -17.14
C PRO A 78 -3.33 -4.84 -17.40
N ASN A 79 -4.07 -4.33 -18.41
CA ASN A 79 -4.16 -2.89 -18.66
C ASN A 79 -5.10 -2.18 -17.68
N GLY A 80 -5.90 -2.94 -16.94
CA GLY A 80 -6.81 -2.44 -15.91
C GLY A 80 -6.15 -2.23 -14.55
N ILE A 81 -4.87 -2.60 -14.37
CA ILE A 81 -4.14 -2.40 -13.11
C ILE A 81 -4.06 -0.90 -12.80
N ILE A 82 -4.31 -0.54 -11.55
CA ILE A 82 -4.22 0.84 -11.06
C ILE A 82 -3.18 0.87 -9.95
N GLY A 83 -2.01 1.45 -10.26
CA GLY A 83 -0.88 1.56 -9.35
C GLY A 83 -0.64 2.98 -8.81
N ASP A 84 0.21 3.11 -7.81
CA ASP A 84 0.68 4.40 -7.28
C ASP A 84 1.71 5.09 -8.19
N TRP A 85 2.35 4.35 -9.10
CA TRP A 85 3.22 4.88 -10.17
C TRP A 85 2.47 5.54 -11.33
N MET A 86 1.15 5.39 -11.38
CA MET A 86 0.32 6.00 -12.42
C MET A 86 0.05 7.49 -12.11
N PRO A 87 -0.15 8.33 -13.13
CA PRO A 87 -0.40 9.77 -12.95
C PRO A 87 -1.65 10.06 -12.09
#